data_AF-A0A3E0PJK4-F1
#
_entry.id   AF-A0A3E0PJK4-F1
#
_cell.length_a   1.000
_cell.length_b   1.000
_cell.length_c   1.000
_cell.angle_alpha   90.00
_cell.angle_beta   90.00
_cell.angle_gamma   90.00
#
_symmetry.space_group_name_H-M   'P 1'
#
loop_
_entity.id
_entity.type
_entity.pdbx_description
1 polymer ?
#
loop_
_entity_poly.entity_id
_entity_poly.type
_entity_poly.pdbx_seq_one_letter_code
_entity_poly.pdbx_strand_id
1 'polypeptide(L)'
;MSLRVKEIGELAGLPSHKASQNGSNAAFLAGIPGLDASGKGWAADRLMEILTGEGIRVGRLTADHWLSLPEVRFSDTDPGGNFYRNGLRLSEMFEGTVLPLKRERKIESWIDVLGLEETLDAFERIYFPAQMVHFTEDDPVSFADLIFEYG
;
A
#
# COMPACT_ATOMS: atom_id res chain seq x y z
N MET A 1 10.72 -15.19 17.40
CA MET A 1 10.40 -14.30 18.53
C MET A 1 8.99 -13.76 18.31
N SER A 2 8.13 -13.66 19.33
CA SER A 2 6.78 -13.08 19.18
C SER A 2 6.79 -11.66 19.74
N LEU A 3 6.76 -10.65 18.87
CA LEU A 3 6.63 -9.25 19.27
C LEU A 3 5.15 -8.90 19.47
N ARG A 4 4.84 -8.17 20.55
CA ARG A 4 3.49 -7.64 20.78
C ARG A 4 3.24 -6.44 19.86
N VAL A 5 1.98 -6.18 19.52
CA VAL A 5 1.58 -5.08 18.62
C VAL A 5 2.09 -3.70 19.08
N LYS A 6 2.18 -3.48 20.40
CA LYS A 6 2.80 -2.26 20.95
C LYS A 6 4.29 -2.17 20.65
N GLU A 7 5.02 -3.28 20.76
CA GLU A 7 6.46 -3.35 20.50
C GLU A 7 6.75 -3.11 19.01
N ILE A 8 5.87 -3.52 18.10
CA ILE A 8 5.96 -3.20 16.65
C ILE A 8 5.75 -1.70 16.39
N GLY A 9 4.74 -1.08 17.02
CA GLY A 9 4.50 0.36 16.90
C GLY A 9 5.64 1.20 17.48
N GLU A 10 6.21 0.77 18.60
CA GLU A 10 7.36 1.40 19.26
C GLU A 10 8.65 1.24 18.44
N LEU A 11 8.91 0.06 17.85
CA LEU A 11 10.06 -0.19 16.98
C LEU A 11 10.07 0.68 15.71
N ALA A 12 8.89 1.08 15.22
CA ALA A 12 8.75 1.93 14.03
C ALA A 12 8.45 3.41 14.32
N GLY A 13 8.36 3.80 15.60
CA GLY A 13 8.01 5.19 15.98
C GLY A 13 6.59 5.61 15.59
N LEU A 14 5.67 4.66 15.37
CA LEU A 14 4.31 4.93 14.90
C LEU A 14 3.29 4.84 16.07
N PRO A 15 2.39 5.83 16.22
CA PRO A 15 1.33 5.78 17.23
C PRO A 15 0.43 4.55 17.03
N SER A 16 0.38 3.65 18.01
CA SER A 16 -0.48 2.45 17.95
C SER A 16 -1.75 2.65 18.79
N HIS A 17 -2.92 2.55 18.14
CA HIS A 17 -4.21 2.82 18.80
C HIS A 17 -5.05 1.55 19.07
N LYS A 18 -4.59 0.36 18.67
CA LYS A 18 -5.20 -0.93 19.02
C LYS A 18 -4.13 -2.04 19.10
N ALA A 19 -3.97 -2.64 20.28
CA ALA A 19 -3.09 -3.79 20.49
C ALA A 19 -3.90 -5.10 20.56
N SER A 20 -3.45 -6.15 19.87
CA SER A 20 -3.93 -7.51 20.08
C SER A 20 -3.18 -8.13 21.27
N GLN A 21 -3.93 -8.62 22.26
CA GLN A 21 -3.41 -9.18 23.53
C GLN A 21 -3.17 -10.70 23.50
N ASN A 22 -3.18 -11.36 22.34
CA ASN A 22 -3.09 -12.82 22.29
C ASN A 22 -1.79 -13.31 21.66
N GLY A 23 -1.04 -14.10 22.44
CA GLY A 23 0.16 -14.83 22.04
C GLY A 23 -0.13 -16.02 21.13
N SER A 24 -0.94 -15.84 20.09
CA SER A 24 -1.17 -16.85 19.06
C SER A 24 -0.28 -16.58 17.84
N ASN A 25 0.13 -17.66 17.15
CA ASN A 25 0.93 -17.65 15.92
C ASN A 25 0.16 -17.12 14.68
N ALA A 26 -0.90 -16.32 14.90
CA ALA A 26 -1.85 -15.90 13.88
C ALA A 26 -1.46 -14.52 13.33
N ALA A 27 -1.42 -14.38 12.00
CA ALA A 27 -1.01 -13.15 11.32
C ALA A 27 -1.79 -11.92 11.82
N PHE A 28 -1.14 -10.77 11.80
CA PHE A 28 -1.70 -9.49 12.24
C PHE A 28 -1.81 -8.54 11.05
N LEU A 29 -2.97 -7.88 10.91
CA LEU A 29 -3.22 -6.89 9.87
C LEU A 29 -3.12 -5.48 10.47
N ALA A 30 -2.21 -4.68 9.93
CA ALA A 30 -2.01 -3.28 10.28
C ALA A 30 -2.34 -2.37 9.09
N GLY A 31 -2.91 -1.20 9.34
CA GLY A 31 -3.13 -0.16 8.34
C GLY A 31 -2.20 1.02 8.58
N ILE A 32 -1.65 1.59 7.51
CA ILE A 32 -0.86 2.83 7.53
C ILE A 32 -1.66 3.89 6.76
N PRO A 33 -2.53 4.65 7.45
CA PRO A 33 -3.33 5.68 6.80
C PRO A 33 -2.45 6.89 6.43
N GLY A 34 -2.80 7.58 5.34
CA GLY A 34 -2.13 8.81 4.93
C GLY A 34 -2.67 9.32 3.60
N LEU A 35 -2.55 10.63 3.40
CA LEU A 35 -2.83 11.25 2.11
C LEU A 35 -1.76 10.85 1.07
N ASP A 36 -2.01 11.17 -0.19
CA ASP A 36 -0.98 10.99 -1.21
C ASP A 36 0.21 11.90 -0.97
N ALA A 37 1.40 11.41 -1.35
CA ALA A 37 2.69 11.99 -1.04
C ALA A 37 3.03 12.18 0.46
N SER A 38 2.25 11.63 1.40
CA SER A 38 2.51 11.78 2.85
C SER A 38 3.65 10.90 3.40
N GLY A 39 4.39 10.18 2.53
CA GLY A 39 5.44 9.25 2.96
C GLY A 39 4.97 7.89 3.48
N LYS A 40 3.68 7.53 3.31
CA LYS A 40 3.13 6.24 3.79
C LYS A 40 3.84 5.01 3.21
N GLY A 41 4.29 5.08 1.95
CA GLY A 41 5.07 4.02 1.31
C GLY A 41 6.42 3.82 2.01
N TRP A 42 7.18 4.91 2.16
CA TRP A 42 8.46 4.93 2.89
C TRP A 42 8.35 4.34 4.30
N ALA A 43 7.33 4.75 5.06
CA ALA A 43 7.10 4.25 6.41
C ALA A 43 6.76 2.74 6.43
N ALA A 44 5.99 2.27 5.44
CA ALA A 44 5.67 0.86 5.30
C ALA A 44 6.93 0.04 4.99
N ASP A 45 7.77 0.51 4.07
CA ASP A 45 9.01 -0.16 3.68
C ASP A 45 10.00 -0.24 4.86
N ARG A 46 10.17 0.86 5.59
CA ARG A 46 11.02 0.86 6.79
C ARG A 46 10.52 -0.11 7.87
N LEU A 47 9.20 -0.18 8.07
CA LEU A 47 8.60 -1.13 9.01
C LEU A 47 8.82 -2.59 8.55
N MET A 48 8.69 -2.86 7.26
CA MET A 48 8.94 -4.19 6.69
C MET A 48 10.40 -4.62 6.89
N GLU A 49 11.36 -3.75 6.62
CA GLU A 49 12.79 -4.02 6.85
C GLU A 49 13.07 -4.40 8.30
N ILE A 50 12.56 -3.61 9.27
CA ILE A 50 12.78 -3.85 10.70
C ILE A 50 12.17 -5.20 11.10
N LEU A 51 10.92 -5.46 10.71
CA LEU A 51 10.23 -6.69 11.09
C LEU A 51 10.85 -7.94 10.44
N THR A 52 11.22 -7.86 9.16
CA THR A 52 11.88 -8.97 8.46
C THR A 52 13.28 -9.22 9.01
N GLY A 53 14.01 -8.18 9.42
CA GLY A 53 15.29 -8.29 10.14
C GLY A 53 15.18 -9.04 11.46
N GLU A 54 14.04 -8.94 12.14
CA GLU A 54 13.70 -9.71 13.35
C GLU A 54 13.17 -11.13 13.06
N GLY A 55 13.22 -11.57 11.80
CA GLY A 55 12.74 -12.89 11.35
C GLY A 55 11.22 -13.01 11.29
N ILE A 56 10.49 -11.90 11.26
CA ILE A 56 9.02 -11.89 11.15
C ILE A 56 8.64 -11.90 9.67
N ARG A 57 7.74 -12.80 9.30
CA ARG A 57 7.15 -12.81 7.95
C ARG A 57 6.18 -11.64 7.82
N VAL A 58 6.39 -10.79 6.82
CA VAL A 58 5.56 -9.61 6.54
C VAL A 58 5.13 -9.63 5.09
N GLY A 59 3.88 -9.26 4.82
CA GLY A 59 3.36 -9.01 3.49
C GLY A 59 2.85 -7.57 3.38
N ARG A 60 2.98 -6.97 2.19
CA ARG A 60 2.48 -5.62 1.88
C ARG A 60 1.23 -5.70 1.04
N LEU A 61 0.22 -4.92 1.41
CA LEU A 61 -0.94 -4.62 0.57
C LEU A 61 -0.92 -3.13 0.28
N THR A 62 -0.95 -2.75 -1.00
CA THR A 62 -1.19 -1.37 -1.43
C THR A 62 -2.60 -1.24 -1.98
N ALA A 63 -3.26 -0.11 -1.70
CA ALA A 63 -4.58 0.19 -2.28
C ALA A 63 -4.52 0.30 -3.81
N ASP A 64 -3.33 0.57 -4.37
CA ASP A 64 -3.12 0.77 -5.80
C ASP A 64 -3.54 -0.45 -6.65
N HIS A 65 -3.47 -1.66 -6.07
CA HIS A 65 -3.93 -2.89 -6.73
C HIS A 65 -5.44 -2.87 -7.06
N TRP A 66 -6.21 -2.01 -6.40
CA TRP A 66 -7.65 -1.85 -6.63
C TRP A 66 -8.00 -0.52 -7.29
N LEU A 67 -7.04 0.20 -7.87
CA LEU A 67 -7.36 1.38 -8.68
C LEU A 67 -8.19 0.95 -9.90
N SER A 68 -9.40 1.49 -10.01
CA SER A 68 -10.24 1.32 -11.20
C SER A 68 -9.53 1.89 -12.42
N LEU A 69 -9.82 1.38 -13.62
CA LEU A 69 -9.17 1.86 -14.85
C LEU A 69 -9.29 3.39 -15.03
N PRO A 70 -8.32 4.06 -15.68
CA PRO A 70 -8.32 5.52 -15.86
C PRO A 70 -9.65 6.11 -16.35
N GLU A 71 -10.28 5.46 -17.32
CA GLU A 71 -11.58 5.84 -17.90
C GLU A 71 -12.76 5.76 -16.93
N VAL A 72 -12.61 5.01 -15.82
CA VAL A 72 -13.59 4.90 -14.75
C VAL A 72 -13.30 5.89 -13.63
N ARG A 73 -12.02 6.03 -13.24
CA ARG A 73 -11.63 6.86 -12.09
C ARG A 73 -11.48 8.35 -12.40
N PHE A 74 -11.24 8.73 -13.65
CA PHE A 74 -11.13 10.13 -14.06
C PHE A 74 -12.37 10.63 -14.80
N SER A 75 -12.70 11.91 -14.61
CA SER A 75 -13.84 12.57 -15.22
C SER A 75 -13.56 14.07 -15.37
N ASP A 76 -14.00 14.66 -16.47
CA ASP A 76 -13.87 16.10 -16.72
C ASP A 76 -14.95 16.93 -16.01
N THR A 77 -16.09 16.32 -15.66
CA THR A 77 -17.27 17.04 -15.16
C THR A 77 -17.30 17.14 -13.63
N ASP A 78 -16.88 16.10 -12.93
CA ASP A 78 -16.78 16.05 -11.47
C ASP A 78 -15.52 15.24 -11.07
N PRO A 79 -14.31 15.79 -11.27
CA PRO A 79 -13.08 15.01 -11.11
C PRO A 79 -12.93 14.42 -9.70
N GLY A 80 -13.13 15.26 -8.67
CA GLY A 80 -12.96 14.86 -7.28
C GLY A 80 -14.04 13.91 -6.78
N GLY A 81 -15.32 14.20 -7.07
CA GLY A 81 -16.41 13.34 -6.66
C GLY A 81 -16.42 12.00 -7.41
N ASN A 82 -16.07 12.00 -8.70
CA ASN A 82 -15.91 10.77 -9.47
C ASN A 82 -14.78 9.92 -8.91
N PHE A 83 -13.60 10.51 -8.66
CA PHE A 83 -12.48 9.76 -8.09
C PHE A 83 -12.81 9.22 -6.69
N TYR A 84 -13.52 9.96 -5.84
CA TYR A 84 -13.95 9.47 -4.52
C TYR A 84 -14.84 8.22 -4.62
N ARG A 85 -15.79 8.19 -5.57
CA ARG A 85 -16.74 7.08 -5.73
C ARG A 85 -16.17 5.90 -6.50
N ASN A 86 -15.39 6.19 -7.53
CA ASN A 86 -14.99 5.23 -8.56
C ASN A 86 -13.48 5.00 -8.61
N GLY A 87 -12.69 5.71 -7.81
CA GLY A 87 -11.22 5.64 -7.83
C GLY A 87 -10.68 4.29 -7.43
N LEU A 88 -11.34 3.62 -6.48
CA LEU A 88 -10.96 2.31 -5.97
C LEU A 88 -12.12 1.33 -6.05
N ARG A 89 -11.82 0.09 -6.42
CA ARG A 89 -12.71 -1.08 -6.36
C ARG A 89 -12.84 -1.56 -4.91
N LEU A 90 -13.42 -0.72 -4.05
CA LEU A 90 -13.44 -0.91 -2.59
C LEU A 90 -14.11 -2.22 -2.16
N SER A 91 -15.22 -2.61 -2.80
CA SER A 91 -15.89 -3.88 -2.48
C SER A 91 -14.98 -5.07 -2.74
N GLU A 92 -14.27 -5.11 -3.87
CA GLU A 92 -13.31 -6.17 -4.20
C GLU A 92 -12.15 -6.20 -3.21
N MET A 93 -11.62 -5.03 -2.85
CA MET A 93 -10.56 -4.92 -1.84
C MET A 93 -11.00 -5.45 -0.49
N PHE A 94 -12.16 -5.02 0.01
CA PHE A 94 -12.59 -5.39 1.35
C PHE A 94 -13.10 -6.83 1.43
N GLU A 95 -14.04 -7.20 0.57
CA GLU A 95 -14.71 -8.50 0.62
C GLU A 95 -13.81 -9.61 0.09
N GLY A 96 -13.05 -9.33 -0.96
CA GLY A 96 -12.14 -10.29 -1.57
C GLY A 96 -10.84 -10.48 -0.78
N THR A 97 -10.30 -9.42 -0.17
CA THR A 97 -8.94 -9.44 0.41
C THR A 97 -8.88 -9.13 1.90
N VAL A 98 -9.26 -7.91 2.28
CA VAL A 98 -8.98 -7.39 3.64
C VAL A 98 -9.75 -8.16 4.71
N LEU A 99 -11.05 -8.43 4.48
CA LEU A 99 -11.90 -9.13 5.43
C LEU A 99 -11.51 -10.62 5.57
N PRO A 100 -11.25 -11.38 4.48
CA PRO A 100 -10.70 -12.73 4.58
C PRO A 100 -9.37 -12.78 5.34
N LEU A 101 -8.41 -11.92 5.02
CA LEU A 101 -7.11 -11.87 5.72
C LEU A 101 -7.26 -11.60 7.22
N LYS A 102 -8.14 -10.66 7.58
CA LYS A 102 -8.45 -10.34 8.97
C LYS A 102 -9.09 -11.52 9.71
N ARG A 103 -9.97 -12.27 9.04
CA ARG A 103 -10.67 -13.44 9.60
C ARG A 103 -9.74 -14.64 9.76
N GLU A 104 -8.97 -14.94 8.72
CA GLU A 104 -8.18 -16.16 8.60
C GLU A 104 -6.82 -16.05 9.26
N ARG A 105 -6.28 -14.83 9.33
CA ARG A 105 -5.00 -14.52 9.98
C ARG A 105 -3.86 -15.39 9.45
N LYS A 106 -3.81 -15.57 8.13
CA LYS A 106 -2.76 -16.28 7.38
C LYS A 106 -2.25 -15.37 6.27
N ILE A 107 -0.95 -15.43 6.00
CA ILE A 107 -0.34 -14.62 4.93
C ILE A 107 -0.48 -15.34 3.57
N GLU A 108 -0.63 -16.67 3.59
CA GLU A 108 -0.65 -17.50 2.38
C GLU A 108 -2.00 -17.50 1.63
N SER A 109 -3.02 -16.76 2.08
CA SER A 109 -4.28 -16.64 1.33
C SER A 109 -4.07 -15.68 0.15
N TRP A 110 -3.69 -16.23 -0.99
CA TRP A 110 -3.60 -15.50 -2.25
C TRP A 110 -5.00 -15.07 -2.71
N ILE A 111 -5.12 -13.81 -3.09
CA ILE A 111 -6.35 -13.30 -3.71
C ILE A 111 -6.09 -13.13 -5.21
N ASP A 112 -6.96 -13.76 -5.99
CA ASP A 112 -7.13 -13.48 -7.40
C ASP A 112 -7.83 -12.12 -7.52
N VAL A 113 -7.04 -11.07 -7.74
CA VAL A 113 -7.58 -9.71 -7.89
C VAL A 113 -8.04 -9.56 -9.33
N LEU A 114 -9.35 -9.65 -9.55
CA LEU A 114 -9.96 -9.33 -10.85
C LEU A 114 -9.55 -7.90 -11.25
N GLY A 115 -9.11 -7.73 -12.50
CA GLY A 115 -8.63 -6.45 -13.03
C GLY A 115 -7.16 -6.13 -12.72
N LEU A 116 -6.39 -7.03 -12.09
CA LEU A 116 -4.98 -6.80 -11.81
C LEU A 116 -4.15 -6.72 -13.09
N GLU A 117 -4.42 -7.57 -14.07
CA GLU A 117 -3.69 -7.58 -15.34
C GLU A 117 -3.89 -6.26 -16.10
N GLU A 118 -5.13 -5.78 -16.20
CA GLU A 118 -5.45 -4.51 -16.87
C GLU A 118 -4.95 -3.30 -16.06
N THR A 119 -4.99 -3.36 -14.72
CA THR A 119 -4.39 -2.33 -13.87
C THR A 119 -2.86 -2.29 -14.05
N LEU A 120 -2.19 -3.44 -14.08
CA LEU A 120 -0.74 -3.53 -14.33
C LEU A 120 -0.39 -3.05 -15.74
N ASP A 121 -1.14 -3.45 -16.76
CA ASP A 121 -0.96 -2.97 -18.14
C ASP A 121 -1.09 -1.44 -18.22
N ALA A 122 -2.06 -0.84 -17.54
CA ALA A 122 -2.19 0.62 -17.47
C ALA A 122 -1.01 1.29 -16.74
N PHE A 123 -0.46 0.67 -15.69
CA PHE A 123 0.76 1.16 -15.04
C PHE A 123 1.97 1.13 -15.99
N GLU A 124 2.18 0.00 -16.66
CA GLU A 124 3.31 -0.21 -17.56
C GLU A 124 3.22 0.67 -18.82
N ARG A 125 2.04 0.86 -19.38
CA ARG A 125 1.86 1.55 -20.67
C ARG A 125 1.67 3.06 -20.55
N ILE A 126 1.13 3.53 -19.43
CA ILE A 126 0.74 4.94 -19.28
C ILE A 126 1.51 5.56 -18.12
N TYR A 127 1.40 4.97 -16.93
CA TYR A 127 1.88 5.62 -15.72
C TYR A 127 3.41 5.69 -15.63
N PHE A 128 4.12 4.57 -15.79
CA PHE A 128 5.58 4.57 -15.74
C PHE A 128 6.20 5.38 -16.87
N PRO A 129 5.74 5.30 -18.14
CA PRO A 129 6.23 6.18 -19.19
C PRO A 129 6.01 7.66 -18.88
N ALA A 130 4.84 8.04 -18.35
CA ALA A 130 4.58 9.42 -17.95
C ALA A 130 5.51 9.88 -16.82
N GLN A 131 5.80 9.01 -15.84
CA GLN A 131 6.78 9.32 -14.79
C GLN A 131 8.19 9.48 -15.38
N MET A 132 8.59 8.63 -16.32
CA MET A 132 9.89 8.76 -16.99
C MET A 132 10.02 10.09 -17.75
N VAL A 133 8.96 10.56 -18.40
CA VAL A 133 8.92 11.89 -19.02
C VAL A 133 9.09 12.97 -17.95
N HIS A 134 8.35 12.92 -16.85
CA HIS A 134 8.50 13.85 -15.72
C HIS A 134 9.95 13.87 -15.18
N PHE A 135 10.57 12.72 -14.97
CA PHE A 135 11.97 12.65 -14.52
C PHE A 135 12.96 13.22 -15.53
N THR A 136 12.66 13.15 -16.83
CA THR A 136 13.55 13.63 -17.90
C THR A 136 13.36 15.12 -18.18
N GLU A 137 12.12 15.60 -18.24
CA GLU A 137 11.79 16.97 -18.62
C GLU A 137 11.85 17.93 -17.44
N ASP A 138 11.32 17.54 -16.29
CA ASP A 138 11.24 18.40 -15.11
C ASP A 138 12.47 18.27 -14.20
N ASP A 139 13.32 17.26 -14.45
CA ASP A 139 14.54 16.93 -13.68
C ASP A 139 14.41 17.20 -12.17
N PRO A 140 13.42 16.57 -11.49
CA PRO A 140 13.17 16.81 -10.08
C PRO A 140 14.36 16.44 -9.19
N VAL A 141 15.25 15.56 -9.69
CA VAL A 141 16.50 15.14 -9.07
C VAL A 141 17.45 16.33 -8.91
N SER A 142 17.61 17.18 -9.93
CA SER A 142 18.49 18.35 -9.86
C SER A 142 18.09 19.38 -8.80
N PHE A 143 16.82 19.41 -8.39
CA PHE A 143 16.29 20.32 -7.38
C PHE A 143 16.32 19.74 -5.96
N ALA A 144 16.68 18.47 -5.79
CA ALA A 144 16.67 17.81 -4.50
C ALA A 144 17.99 18.01 -3.73
N ASP A 145 17.91 18.46 -2.48
CA ASP A 145 19.07 18.51 -1.57
C ASP A 145 19.56 17.12 -1.14
N LEU A 146 18.68 16.11 -1.21
CA LEU A 146 18.96 14.72 -0.83
C LEU A 146 18.03 13.77 -1.59
N ILE A 147 18.60 12.69 -2.12
CA ILE A 147 17.88 11.63 -2.84
C ILE A 147 18.07 10.31 -2.07
N PHE A 148 16.97 9.60 -1.83
CA PHE A 148 16.98 8.26 -1.28
C PHE A 148 16.84 7.26 -2.42
N GLU A 149 17.92 6.52 -2.71
CA GLU A 149 17.88 5.40 -3.65
C GLU A 149 17.31 4.17 -2.93
N TYR A 150 16.31 3.55 -3.56
CA TYR A 150 15.80 2.24 -3.18
C TYR A 150 16.31 1.21 -4.17
N GLY A 151 16.99 0.17 -3.65
CA GLY A 151 17.45 -0.99 -4.42
C GLY A 151 16.38 -2.05 -4.58
#